data_AF-A0A7R9MSD2-F1
#
_entry.id   AF-A0A7R9MSD2-F1
#
_cell.length_a   1.000
_cell.length_b   1.000
_cell.length_c   1.000
_cell.angle_alpha   90.00
_cell.angle_beta   90.00
_cell.angle_gamma   90.00
#
_symmetry.space_group_name_H-M   'P 1'
#
loop_
_entity.id
_entity.type
_entity.pdbx_description
1 polymer ?
#
loop_
_entity_poly.entity_id
_entity_poly.type
_entity_poly.pdbx_seq_one_letter_code
_entity_poly.pdbx_strand_id
1 'polypeptide(L)'
;SDQRKWLYLGGTLMSFMSLLLMMSIINLFIGSKLLYQIHLYLAFFVVCGFIMFDTNLIIEKRRRGDTDYISHSVLLFLDFIDIFRYLLIILTQKV
;
A
#
# COMPACT_ATOMS: atom_id res chain seq x y z
N SER A 1 18.41 12.63 -10.29
CA SER A 1 17.27 12.08 -11.05
C SER A 1 16.25 11.37 -10.16
N ASP A 2 16.48 11.22 -8.85
CA ASP A 2 15.62 10.40 -7.97
C ASP A 2 14.29 11.06 -7.56
N GLN A 3 14.23 12.40 -7.41
CA GLN A 3 12.97 13.09 -7.10
C GLN A 3 11.85 12.83 -8.13
N ARG A 4 12.19 12.69 -9.41
CA ARG A 4 11.21 12.39 -10.45
C ARG A 4 10.67 10.97 -10.30
N LYS A 5 11.51 10.01 -9.91
CA LYS A 5 11.08 8.62 -9.70
C LYS A 5 10.05 8.52 -8.58
N TRP A 6 10.22 9.25 -7.48
CA TRP A 6 9.25 9.32 -6.39
C TRP A 6 7.93 9.96 -6.83
N LEU A 7 8.00 11.03 -7.62
CA LEU A 7 6.79 11.67 -8.13
C LEU A 7 6.00 10.73 -9.07
N TYR A 8 6.68 10.01 -9.95
CA TYR A 8 6.04 9.03 -10.83
C TYR A 8 5.49 7.84 -10.05
N LEU A 9 6.26 7.27 -9.12
CA LEU A 9 5.83 6.13 -8.31
C LEU A 9 4.63 6.49 -7.42
N GLY A 10 4.69 7.65 -6.75
CA GLY A 10 3.59 8.17 -5.96
C GLY A 10 2.34 8.44 -6.81
N GLY A 11 2.50 9.04 -8.00
CA GLY A 11 1.39 9.26 -8.93
C GLY A 11 0.74 7.96 -9.43
N THR A 12 1.55 6.94 -9.75
CA THR A 12 1.06 5.62 -10.14
C THR A 12 0.33 4.93 -8.99
N LEU A 13 0.90 4.93 -7.78
CA LEU A 13 0.28 4.35 -6.58
C LEU A 13 -1.05 5.02 -6.24
N MET A 14 -1.11 6.36 -6.29
CA MET A 14 -2.33 7.14 -6.07
C MET A 14 -3.42 6.79 -7.10
N SER A 15 -3.03 6.57 -8.36
CA SER A 15 -3.95 6.17 -9.42
C SER A 15 -4.54 4.78 -9.17
N PHE A 16 -3.70 3.81 -8.77
CA PHE A 16 -4.17 2.48 -8.38
C PHE A 16 -5.09 2.53 -7.15
N MET A 17 -4.79 3.40 -6.18
CA MET A 17 -5.65 3.59 -5.00
C MET A 17 -7.02 4.17 -5.37
N SER A 18 -7.07 5.12 -6.31
CA SER A 18 -8.32 5.64 -6.87
C SER A 18 -9.13 4.57 -7.60
N LEU A 19 -8.46 3.72 -8.40
CA LEU A 19 -9.11 2.58 -9.07
C LEU A 19 -9.69 1.58 -8.08
N LEU A 20 -8.97 1.28 -6.99
CA LEU A 20 -9.47 0.43 -5.91
C LEU A 20 -10.71 1.02 -5.25
N LEU A 21 -10.70 2.32 -4.96
CA LEU A 21 -11.86 3.02 -4.40
C LEU A 21 -13.07 2.96 -5.32
N MET A 22 -12.86 3.19 -6.63
CA MET A 22 -13.90 3.05 -7.65
C MET A 22 -14.46 1.63 -7.69
N MET A 23 -13.61 0.60 -7.67
CA MET A 23 -14.05 -0.80 -7.62
C MET A 23 -14.84 -1.12 -6.35
N SER A 24 -14.44 -0.56 -5.21
CA SER A 24 -15.15 -0.74 -3.94
C SER A 24 -16.57 -0.16 -4.00
N ILE A 25 -16.71 1.04 -4.55
CA ILE A 25 -18.02 1.69 -4.78
C ILE A 25 -18.88 0.85 -5.72
N ILE A 26 -18.32 0.38 -6.84
CA ILE A 26 -19.06 -0.48 -7.79
C ILE A 26 -19.50 -1.78 -7.10
N ASN A 27 -18.60 -2.41 -6.33
CA ASN A 27 -18.91 -3.65 -5.62
C ASN A 27 -19.95 -3.46 -4.51
N LEU A 28 -20.11 -2.25 -3.95
CA LEU A 28 -21.16 -1.93 -2.98
C LEU A 28 -22.57 -2.02 -3.60
N PHE A 29 -22.72 -1.69 -4.90
CA PHE A 29 -24.00 -1.83 -5.61
C PHE A 29 -24.23 -3.23 -6.20
N ILE A 30 -23.16 -3.91 -6.63
CA ILE A 30 -23.26 -5.23 -7.30
C ILE A 30 -23.25 -6.39 -6.29
N GLY A 31 -22.46 -6.30 -5.22
CA GLY A 31 -22.29 -7.37 -4.22
C GLY A 31 -21.59 -8.63 -4.75
N SER A 32 -20.68 -8.52 -5.73
CA SER A 32 -20.06 -9.70 -6.37
C SER A 32 -18.89 -10.25 -5.55
N LYS A 33 -18.93 -11.56 -5.25
CA LYS A 33 -17.82 -12.26 -4.59
C LYS A 33 -16.53 -12.26 -5.42
N LEU A 34 -16.63 -12.32 -6.74
CA LEU A 34 -15.46 -12.32 -7.62
C LEU A 34 -14.78 -10.94 -7.65
N LEU A 35 -15.57 -9.86 -7.74
CA LEU A 35 -15.04 -8.49 -7.67
C LEU A 35 -14.40 -8.23 -6.30
N TYR A 36 -15.01 -8.72 -5.22
CA TYR A 36 -14.42 -8.63 -3.88
C TYR A 36 -13.05 -9.31 -3.81
N GLN A 37 -12.91 -10.53 -4.33
CA GLN A 37 -11.63 -11.25 -4.36
C GLN A 37 -10.58 -10.48 -5.18
N ILE A 38 -10.92 -10.03 -6.39
CA ILE A 38 -10.02 -9.26 -7.24
C ILE A 38 -9.58 -7.96 -6.54
N HIS A 39 -10.54 -7.23 -5.96
CA HIS A 39 -10.27 -6.01 -5.21
C HIS A 39 -9.30 -6.26 -4.05
N LEU A 40 -9.45 -7.37 -3.34
CA LEU A 40 -8.62 -7.74 -2.20
C LEU A 40 -7.17 -8.03 -2.58
N TYR A 41 -6.94 -8.78 -3.67
CA TYR A 41 -5.57 -9.03 -4.17
C TYR A 41 -4.92 -7.77 -4.74
N LEU A 42 -5.68 -6.94 -5.47
CA LEU A 42 -5.17 -5.65 -5.96
C LEU A 42 -4.85 -4.69 -4.81
N ALA A 43 -5.69 -4.62 -3.78
CA ALA A 43 -5.47 -3.78 -2.60
C ALA A 43 -4.20 -4.19 -1.87
N PHE A 44 -3.99 -5.50 -1.67
CA PHE A 44 -2.76 -6.02 -1.09
C PHE A 44 -1.52 -5.60 -1.91
N PHE A 45 -1.57 -5.73 -3.24
CA PHE A 45 -0.47 -5.34 -4.10
C PHE A 45 -0.14 -3.84 -3.99
N VAL A 46 -1.17 -2.99 -3.94
CA VAL A 46 -1.02 -1.53 -3.80
C VAL A 46 -0.42 -1.16 -2.45
N VAL A 47 -0.85 -1.82 -1.36
CA VAL A 47 -0.27 -1.62 -0.02
C VAL A 47 1.21 -1.99 0.00
N CYS A 48 1.61 -3.12 -0.59
CA CYS A 48 3.04 -3.47 -0.74
C CYS A 48 3.82 -2.39 -1.51
N GLY A 49 3.20 -1.79 -2.54
CA GLY A 49 3.79 -0.69 -3.29
C GLY A 49 3.96 0.58 -2.46
N PHE A 50 3.00 0.94 -1.62
CA PHE A 50 3.11 2.07 -0.68
C PHE A 50 4.21 1.86 0.35
N ILE A 51 4.35 0.64 0.89
CA ILE A 51 5.40 0.31 1.86
C ILE A 51 6.78 0.45 1.24
N MET A 52 6.94 0.00 -0.01
CA MET A 52 8.17 0.22 -0.76
C MET A 52 8.43 1.72 -0.97
N PHE A 53 7.40 2.52 -1.27
CA PHE A 53 7.52 3.96 -1.40
C PHE A 53 7.94 4.63 -0.07
N ASP A 54 7.31 4.27 1.03
CA ASP A 54 7.57 4.81 2.36
C ASP A 54 8.98 4.44 2.86
N THR A 55 9.41 3.20 2.65
CA THR A 55 10.78 2.76 2.96
C THR A 55 11.83 3.61 2.26
N ASN A 56 11.60 3.93 0.99
CA ASN A 56 12.52 4.76 0.25
C ASN A 56 12.48 6.23 0.67
N LEU A 57 11.32 6.73 1.08
CA LEU A 57 11.18 8.07 1.64
C LEU A 57 11.95 8.18 2.96
N ILE A 58 11.94 7.14 3.81
CA ILE A 58 12.77 7.02 5.00
C ILE A 58 14.27 7.06 4.64
N ILE A 59 14.70 6.28 3.64
CA ILE A 59 16.10 6.25 3.19
C ILE A 59 16.54 7.64 2.70
N GLU A 60 15.70 8.32 1.92
CA GLU A 60 15.99 9.65 1.41
C GLU A 60 16.03 10.70 2.53
N LYS A 61 15.13 10.62 3.52
CA LYS A 61 15.18 11.46 4.75
C LYS A 61 16.50 11.25 5.49
N ARG A 62 16.92 10.00 5.71
CA ARG A 62 18.22 9.67 6.33
C ARG A 62 19.39 10.26 5.54
N ARG A 63 19.39 10.16 4.21
CA ARG A 63 20.43 10.75 3.35
C ARG A 63 20.51 12.28 3.45
N ARG A 64 19.39 12.93 3.79
CA ARG A 64 19.32 14.38 4.03
C ARG A 64 19.71 14.79 5.46
N GLY A 65 20.15 13.84 6.29
CA GLY A 65 20.63 14.11 7.65
C GLY A 65 19.57 13.94 8.75
N ASP A 66 18.39 13.41 8.42
CA ASP A 66 17.40 13.05 9.45
C ASP A 66 17.94 11.94 10.36
N THR A 67 17.78 12.09 11.67
CA THR A 67 18.26 11.13 12.68
C THR A 67 17.17 10.51 13.53
N ASP A 68 15.90 10.80 13.26
CA ASP A 68 14.78 10.25 14.00
C ASP A 68 14.45 8.79 13.60
N TYR A 69 15.30 7.86 14.03
CA TYR A 69 15.11 6.43 13.76
C TYR A 69 13.89 5.84 14.50
N ILE A 70 13.44 6.45 15.60
CA ILE A 70 12.29 5.96 16.38
C ILE A 70 11.02 6.10 15.54
N SER A 71 10.77 7.29 14.99
CA SER A 71 9.62 7.53 14.12
C SER A 71 9.65 6.65 12.86
N HIS A 72 10.82 6.49 12.24
CA HIS A 72 10.98 5.63 11.07
C HIS A 72 10.71 4.15 11.38
N SER A 73 11.14 3.66 12.56
CA SER A 73 10.85 2.28 12.99
C SER A 73 9.38 2.05 13.28
N VAL A 74 8.69 3.01 13.90
CA VAL A 74 7.24 2.93 14.12
C VAL A 74 6.47 2.89 12.80
N LEU A 75 6.88 3.68 11.80
CA LEU A 75 6.27 3.67 10.46
C LEU A 75 6.37 2.26 9.82
N LEU A 76 7.58 1.69 9.78
CA LEU A 76 7.81 0.36 9.22
C LEU A 76 7.10 -0.76 10.00
N PHE A 77 6.88 -0.56 11.30
CA PHE A 77 6.12 -1.51 12.11
C PHE A 77 4.63 -1.50 11.76
N LEU A 78 4.05 -0.32 11.52
CA LEU A 78 2.66 -0.19 11.06
C LEU A 78 2.49 -0.85 9.68
N ASP A 79 3.42 -0.61 8.76
CA ASP A 79 3.46 -1.25 7.45
C ASP A 79 3.45 -2.79 7.54
N PHE A 80 4.21 -3.35 8.49
CA PHE A 80 4.23 -4.78 8.75
C PHE A 80 2.88 -5.31 9.26
N ILE A 81 2.24 -4.61 10.19
CA ILE A 81 0.90 -4.98 10.70
C ILE A 81 -0.12 -4.98 9.56
N ASP A 82 -0.06 -3.99 8.67
CA ASP A 82 -0.99 -3.91 7.55
C ASP A 82 -0.80 -5.07 6.57
N ILE A 83 0.42 -5.37 6.14
CA ILE A 83 0.71 -6.56 5.31
C ILE A 83 0.20 -7.82 6.00
N PHE A 84 0.50 -7.99 7.29
CA PHE A 84 0.11 -9.16 8.05
C PHE A 84 -1.42 -9.33 8.08
N ARG A 85 -2.15 -8.25 8.33
CA ARG A 85 -3.62 -8.25 8.31
C ARG A 85 -4.16 -8.61 6.93
N TYR A 86 -3.63 -8.03 5.86
CA TYR A 86 -4.07 -8.39 4.50
C TYR A 86 -3.80 -9.87 4.20
N LEU A 87 -2.63 -10.40 4.57
CA LEU A 87 -2.31 -11.81 4.42
C LEU A 87 -3.28 -12.70 5.19
N LEU A 88 -3.62 -12.34 6.44
CA LEU A 88 -4.63 -13.09 7.21
C LEU A 88 -5.98 -13.12 6.50
N ILE A 89 -6.45 -11.98 5.99
CA ILE A 89 -7.73 -11.94 5.27
C ILE A 89 -7.68 -12.80 4.00
N ILE A 90 -6.60 -12.73 3.23
CA ILE A 90 -6.40 -13.57 2.03
C ILE A 90 -6.41 -15.05 2.41
N LEU A 91 -5.72 -15.44 3.48
CA LEU A 91 -5.62 -16.82 3.92
C LEU A 91 -6.96 -17.34 4.45
N THR A 92 -7.70 -16.54 5.23
CA THR A 92 -9.03 -16.90 5.71
C THR A 92 -10.05 -17.01 4.59
N GLN A 93 -9.93 -16.22 3.51
CA GLN A 93 -10.81 -16.32 2.34
C GLN A 93 -10.53 -17.55 1.46
N LYS A 94 -9.36 -18.18 1.61
CA LYS A 94 -8.90 -19.30 0.78
C LYS A 94 -9.14 -20.67 1.43
N VAL A 95 -9.60 -20.69 2.68
CA VAL A 95 -10.06 -21.86 3.43
C VAL A 95 -11.57 -21.95 3.35
#